data_AF-A0A8B4H9B4-F1
#
_entry.id   AF-A0A8B4H9B4-F1
#
_cell.length_a   1.000
_cell.length_b   1.000
_cell.length_c   1.000
_cell.angle_alpha   90.00
_cell.angle_beta   90.00
_cell.angle_gamma   90.00
#
_symmetry.space_group_name_H-M   'P 1'
#
loop_
_entity.id
_entity.type
_entity.pdbx_description
1 polymer ?
#
loop_
_entity_poly.entity_id
_entity_poly.type
_entity_poly.pdbx_seq_one_letter_code
_entity_poly.pdbx_strand_id
1 'polypeptide(L)'
;MCDKVRFMKRRFLAVAAISIPLMMLTEASTAFADQARPSAQFVLPNEVVSLANRYGVLVPERFQSTHNADIRGRLKQATEKHLTQSGHHLDPKATKIAREWADQAADGKVEFYGGSGKGNNHLDEGTGNIYRFDLAGAEEHIKWLGGTANYSPDGRPFGVATATKHSTIFLVEYFLN
;
A
#
# COMPACT_ATOMS: atom_id res chain seq x y z
N MET A 1 14.91 90.94 -11.97
CA MET A 1 15.70 89.71 -12.22
C MET A 1 16.05 89.14 -10.84
N CYS A 2 15.41 88.09 -10.31
CA CYS A 2 15.01 86.80 -10.93
C CYS A 2 16.23 86.11 -11.57
N ASP A 3 16.61 84.84 -11.38
CA ASP A 3 16.07 83.64 -10.71
C ASP A 3 17.22 82.58 -10.60
N LYS A 4 17.22 81.45 -9.84
CA LYS A 4 16.30 80.86 -8.85
C LYS A 4 17.05 79.88 -7.91
N VAL A 5 16.52 79.70 -6.69
CA VAL A 5 16.65 78.57 -5.72
C VAL A 5 17.60 77.38 -6.03
N ARG A 6 18.55 77.13 -5.11
CA ARG A 6 18.88 75.76 -4.62
C ARG A 6 19.23 75.82 -3.13
N PHE A 7 18.38 75.25 -2.27
CA PHE A 7 18.79 74.83 -0.93
C PHE A 7 18.22 73.45 -0.59
N MET A 8 19.04 72.66 0.09
CA MET A 8 18.87 71.23 0.32
C MET A 8 18.94 70.98 1.83
N LYS A 9 18.08 70.08 2.35
CA LYS A 9 18.08 69.57 3.75
C LYS A 9 17.74 70.63 4.83
N ARG A 10 17.17 70.28 6.00
CA ARG A 10 16.30 69.16 6.44
C ARG A 10 15.84 69.48 7.88
N ARG A 11 14.58 69.17 8.22
CA ARG A 11 14.03 69.12 9.61
C ARG A 11 13.91 70.51 10.28
N PHE A 12 13.00 70.77 11.23
CA PHE A 12 12.36 69.90 12.23
C PHE A 12 10.94 70.38 12.63
N LEU A 13 10.13 69.45 13.19
CA LEU A 13 9.04 69.66 14.17
C LEU A 13 7.79 70.48 13.70
N ALA A 14 6.56 70.28 14.20
CA ALA A 14 5.99 69.28 15.11
C ALA A 14 4.46 69.16 14.96
N VAL A 15 3.91 67.99 15.31
CA VAL A 15 2.63 67.73 16.04
C VAL A 15 1.38 68.59 15.70
N ALA A 16 0.34 67.97 15.13
CA ALA A 16 -0.92 67.69 15.85
C ALA A 16 -2.06 67.08 14.98
N ALA A 17 -2.85 66.22 15.63
CA ALA A 17 -4.30 66.03 15.51
C ALA A 17 -4.99 65.44 14.25
N ILE A 18 -5.58 64.26 14.48
CA ILE A 18 -6.99 63.88 14.22
C ILE A 18 -7.52 63.98 12.77
N SER A 19 -7.79 62.81 12.16
CA SER A 19 -9.15 62.37 11.75
C SER A 19 -9.11 60.97 11.13
N ILE A 20 -10.02 60.09 11.56
CA ILE A 20 -10.34 58.81 10.87
C ILE A 20 -11.65 59.01 10.11
N PRO A 21 -11.70 58.67 8.82
CA PRO A 21 -12.81 57.83 8.37
C PRO A 21 -12.34 56.69 7.45
N LEU A 22 -12.62 55.47 7.91
CA LEU A 22 -13.20 54.34 7.18
C LEU A 22 -13.33 54.49 5.64
N MET A 23 -12.53 53.72 4.86
CA MET A 23 -13.01 52.64 3.98
C MET A 23 -11.94 52.11 3.01
N MET A 24 -11.86 50.78 2.93
CA MET A 24 -11.62 49.97 1.71
C MET A 24 -10.55 50.43 0.70
N LEU A 25 -9.35 49.85 0.78
CA LEU A 25 -8.80 49.00 -0.31
C LEU A 25 -7.51 48.27 0.13
N THR A 26 -7.32 47.06 -0.40
CA THR A 26 -6.12 46.18 -0.36
C THR A 26 -6.09 44.94 0.54
N GLU A 27 -7.18 44.16 0.55
CA GLU A 27 -7.08 42.70 0.75
C GLU A 27 -7.80 41.95 -0.39
N ALA A 28 -7.08 41.71 -1.50
CA ALA A 28 -7.61 40.99 -2.66
C ALA A 28 -6.52 40.27 -3.48
N SER A 29 -5.50 39.69 -2.83
CA SER A 29 -4.42 38.95 -3.52
C SER A 29 -3.86 37.73 -2.75
N THR A 30 -4.71 36.97 -2.03
CA THR A 30 -4.34 35.65 -1.46
C THR A 30 -5.41 34.56 -1.63
N ALA A 31 -6.62 34.90 -2.08
CA ALA A 31 -7.76 33.98 -2.18
C ALA A 31 -7.74 33.02 -3.40
N PHE A 32 -6.56 32.57 -3.85
CA PHE A 32 -6.41 31.60 -4.95
C PHE A 32 -5.31 30.55 -4.72
N ALA A 33 -4.73 30.48 -3.53
CA ALA A 33 -3.62 29.58 -3.22
C ALA A 33 -3.83 28.77 -1.92
N ASP A 34 -4.99 28.09 -1.78
CA ASP A 34 -5.03 26.75 -1.18
C ASP A 34 -6.35 26.02 -1.49
N GLN A 35 -6.55 25.66 -2.76
CA GLN A 35 -7.53 24.64 -3.17
C GLN A 35 -6.82 23.59 -4.01
N ALA A 36 -5.74 23.04 -3.46
CA ALA A 36 -5.27 21.71 -3.84
C ALA A 36 -6.37 20.70 -3.47
N ARG A 37 -7.38 20.56 -4.34
CA ARG A 37 -8.24 19.38 -4.34
C ARG A 37 -7.28 18.19 -4.27
N PRO A 38 -7.46 17.23 -3.34
CA PRO A 38 -6.72 15.98 -3.45
C PRO A 38 -7.01 15.45 -4.86
N SER A 39 -5.97 15.32 -5.66
CA SER A 39 -6.09 14.82 -7.02
C SER A 39 -6.67 13.42 -6.91
N ALA A 40 -7.99 13.30 -7.09
CA ALA A 40 -8.71 12.06 -6.90
C ALA A 40 -8.10 11.03 -7.83
N GLN A 41 -7.24 10.18 -7.27
CA GLN A 41 -6.37 9.34 -8.05
C GLN A 41 -7.24 8.29 -8.70
N PHE A 42 -7.42 8.40 -10.02
CA PHE A 42 -8.34 7.55 -10.75
C PHE A 42 -7.83 6.11 -10.70
N VAL A 43 -8.46 5.30 -9.87
CA VAL A 43 -8.16 3.88 -9.68
C VAL A 43 -9.28 3.09 -10.34
N LEU A 44 -8.92 2.13 -11.18
CA LEU A 44 -9.86 1.22 -11.79
C LEU A 44 -10.39 0.23 -10.74
N PRO A 45 -11.68 -0.16 -10.80
CA PRO A 45 -12.20 -1.26 -10.01
C PRO A 45 -11.37 -2.52 -10.25
N ASN A 46 -11.10 -3.28 -9.19
CA ASN A 46 -10.15 -4.41 -9.25
C ASN A 46 -10.67 -5.56 -10.13
N GLU A 47 -11.97 -5.63 -10.34
CA GLU A 47 -12.64 -6.51 -11.31
C GLU A 47 -12.22 -6.14 -12.74
N VAL A 48 -12.17 -4.84 -13.06
CA VAL A 48 -11.73 -4.32 -14.37
C VAL A 48 -10.23 -4.56 -14.55
N VAL A 49 -9.41 -4.34 -13.51
CA VAL A 49 -7.97 -4.65 -13.54
C VAL A 49 -7.72 -6.14 -13.78
N SER A 50 -8.46 -7.00 -13.08
CA SER A 50 -8.34 -8.46 -13.20
C SER A 50 -8.82 -8.98 -14.56
N LEU A 51 -9.90 -8.39 -15.10
CA LEU A 51 -10.42 -8.71 -16.42
C LEU A 51 -9.46 -8.28 -17.53
N ALA A 52 -8.90 -7.06 -17.43
CA ALA A 52 -7.91 -6.56 -18.37
C ALA A 52 -6.67 -7.47 -18.43
N ASN A 53 -6.10 -7.81 -17.26
CA ASN A 53 -4.96 -8.72 -17.19
C ASN A 53 -5.28 -10.12 -17.73
N ARG A 54 -6.50 -10.64 -17.50
CA ARG A 54 -6.95 -11.94 -18.06
C ARG A 54 -6.93 -11.98 -19.59
N TYR A 55 -7.19 -10.84 -20.25
CA TYR A 55 -7.13 -10.69 -21.70
C TYR A 55 -5.81 -10.09 -22.21
N GLY A 56 -4.76 -10.05 -21.38
CA GLY A 56 -3.43 -9.55 -21.78
C GLY A 56 -3.32 -8.03 -21.90
N VAL A 57 -4.34 -7.27 -21.46
CA VAL A 57 -4.31 -5.81 -21.43
C VAL A 57 -3.59 -5.34 -20.17
N LEU A 58 -2.36 -4.83 -20.35
CA LEU A 58 -1.55 -4.30 -19.26
C LEU A 58 -2.18 -3.04 -18.67
N VAL A 59 -2.65 -3.11 -17.42
CA VAL A 59 -3.10 -1.94 -16.66
C VAL A 59 -1.93 -1.30 -15.91
N PRO A 60 -1.56 -0.04 -16.19
CA PRO A 60 -0.49 0.64 -15.47
C PRO A 60 -0.76 0.77 -13.96
N GLU A 61 0.26 0.57 -13.11
CA GLU A 61 0.15 0.57 -11.65
C GLU A 61 -0.55 1.80 -11.06
N ARG A 62 -0.35 2.98 -11.65
CA ARG A 62 -1.01 4.24 -11.25
C ARG A 62 -2.55 4.21 -11.28
N PHE A 63 -3.13 3.24 -11.99
CA PHE A 63 -4.57 2.98 -12.09
C PHE A 63 -4.98 1.70 -11.35
N GLN A 64 -4.03 0.94 -10.80
CA GLN A 64 -4.30 -0.19 -9.92
C GLN A 64 -4.52 0.33 -8.50
N SER A 65 -5.30 -0.40 -7.70
CA SER A 65 -5.58 0.03 -6.33
C SER A 65 -4.44 -0.31 -5.37
N THR A 66 -4.16 0.59 -4.42
CA THR A 66 -3.31 0.29 -3.25
C THR A 66 -3.93 -0.80 -2.36
N HIS A 67 -5.20 -1.12 -2.57
CA HIS A 67 -5.90 -2.23 -1.91
C HIS A 67 -5.24 -3.59 -2.19
N ASN A 68 -4.47 -3.75 -3.29
CA ASN A 68 -3.63 -4.94 -3.50
C ASN A 68 -2.46 -5.05 -2.49
N ALA A 69 -1.96 -3.94 -1.93
CA ALA A 69 -0.98 -3.98 -0.84
C ALA A 69 -1.66 -4.22 0.52
N ASP A 70 -2.83 -3.61 0.76
CA ASP A 70 -3.67 -3.84 1.94
C ASP A 70 -4.07 -5.32 2.07
N ILE A 71 -4.65 -5.91 1.01
CA ILE A 71 -5.11 -7.29 1.01
C ILE A 71 -3.96 -8.28 1.25
N ARG A 72 -2.76 -8.03 0.71
CA ARG A 72 -1.57 -8.85 0.96
C ARG A 72 -1.14 -8.85 2.43
N GLY A 73 -1.22 -7.69 3.08
CA GLY A 73 -0.93 -7.54 4.50
C GLY A 73 -1.98 -8.26 5.36
N ARG A 74 -3.26 -8.02 5.06
CA ARG A 74 -4.40 -8.67 5.72
C ARG A 74 -4.40 -10.19 5.55
N LEU A 75 -4.12 -10.69 4.35
CA LEU A 75 -4.02 -12.12 4.03
C LEU A 75 -2.88 -12.80 4.81
N LYS A 76 -1.68 -12.19 4.80
CA LYS A 76 -0.54 -12.65 5.62
C LYS A 76 -0.92 -12.69 7.10
N GLN A 77 -1.44 -11.61 7.65
CA GLN A 77 -1.79 -11.49 9.06
C GLN A 77 -2.90 -12.47 9.49
N ALA A 78 -3.92 -12.66 8.65
CA ALA A 78 -4.99 -13.62 8.89
C ALA A 78 -4.45 -15.06 8.93
N THR A 79 -3.56 -15.40 7.99
CA THR A 79 -2.93 -16.73 7.92
C THR A 79 -2.02 -16.98 9.12
N GLU A 80 -1.15 -16.03 9.47
CA GLU A 80 -0.29 -16.13 10.66
C GLU A 80 -1.10 -16.28 11.95
N LYS A 81 -2.19 -15.50 12.08
CA LYS A 81 -3.11 -15.62 13.22
C LYS A 81 -3.77 -17.01 13.25
N HIS A 82 -4.30 -17.49 12.14
CA HIS A 82 -5.00 -18.78 12.06
C HIS A 82 -4.06 -19.94 12.41
N LEU A 83 -2.86 -19.98 11.83
CA LEU A 83 -1.86 -21.01 12.12
C LEU A 83 -1.37 -20.96 13.58
N THR A 84 -1.24 -19.76 14.16
CA THR A 84 -0.93 -19.60 15.59
C THR A 84 -2.08 -20.12 16.48
N GLN A 85 -3.34 -19.87 16.11
CA GLN A 85 -4.51 -20.40 16.81
C GLN A 85 -4.64 -21.92 16.66
N SER A 86 -4.17 -22.49 15.55
CA SER A 86 -3.98 -23.94 15.37
C SER A 86 -2.86 -24.53 16.24
N GLY A 87 -2.03 -23.73 16.91
CA GLY A 87 -0.93 -24.21 17.76
C GLY A 87 0.45 -24.23 17.08
N HIS A 88 0.56 -23.81 15.82
CA HIS A 88 1.86 -23.61 15.18
C HIS A 88 2.57 -22.36 15.73
N HIS A 89 3.89 -22.29 15.58
CA HIS A 89 4.69 -21.18 16.09
C HIS A 89 5.47 -20.48 14.97
N LEU A 90 5.40 -19.15 14.92
CA LEU A 90 6.04 -18.36 13.86
C LEU A 90 7.56 -18.40 14.00
N ASP A 91 8.25 -18.75 12.92
CA ASP A 91 9.70 -18.91 12.87
C ASP A 91 10.35 -17.98 11.79
N PRO A 92 11.44 -17.27 12.12
CA PRO A 92 12.11 -16.37 11.17
C PRO A 92 12.72 -17.07 9.95
N LYS A 93 13.25 -18.30 10.09
CA LYS A 93 13.85 -19.06 9.00
C LYS A 93 12.76 -19.55 8.04
N ALA A 94 11.68 -20.14 8.56
CA ALA A 94 10.50 -20.50 7.79
C ALA A 94 9.90 -19.29 7.06
N THR A 95 9.87 -18.12 7.71
CA THR A 95 9.39 -16.87 7.11
C THR A 95 10.28 -16.39 5.95
N LYS A 96 11.61 -16.55 6.07
CA LYS A 96 12.55 -16.27 4.98
C LYS A 96 12.34 -17.22 3.79
N ILE A 97 12.16 -18.52 4.04
CA ILE A 97 11.88 -19.51 2.99
C ILE A 97 10.54 -19.22 2.29
N ALA A 98 9.49 -18.92 3.06
CA ALA A 98 8.19 -18.52 2.51
C ALA A 98 8.30 -17.27 1.61
N ARG A 99 9.13 -16.29 1.98
CA ARG A 99 9.43 -15.10 1.15
C ARG A 99 10.08 -15.51 -0.17
N GLU A 100 11.12 -16.32 -0.15
CA GLU A 100 11.81 -16.78 -1.37
C GLU A 100 10.85 -17.54 -2.31
N TRP A 101 9.98 -18.37 -1.76
CA TRP A 101 8.93 -19.08 -2.50
C TRP A 101 7.89 -18.13 -3.10
N ALA A 102 7.50 -17.08 -2.36
CA ALA A 102 6.55 -16.07 -2.84
C ALA A 102 7.13 -15.26 -4.01
N ASP A 103 8.42 -14.92 -3.92
CA ASP A 103 9.13 -14.18 -4.96
C ASP A 103 9.36 -15.08 -6.20
N GLN A 104 9.65 -16.38 -6.03
CA GLN A 104 9.65 -17.36 -7.14
C GLN A 104 8.28 -17.45 -7.85
N ALA A 105 7.17 -17.40 -7.11
CA ALA A 105 5.84 -17.40 -7.69
C ALA A 105 5.56 -16.12 -8.50
N ALA A 106 5.97 -14.95 -7.97
CA ALA A 106 5.88 -13.68 -8.68
C ALA A 106 6.77 -13.64 -9.94
N ASP A 107 7.95 -14.25 -9.91
CA ASP A 107 8.80 -14.44 -11.09
C ASP A 107 8.17 -15.39 -12.13
N GLY A 108 7.25 -16.26 -11.74
CA GLY A 108 6.66 -17.29 -12.60
C GLY A 108 7.52 -18.55 -12.71
N LYS A 109 8.36 -18.82 -11.71
CA LYS A 109 9.24 -20.01 -11.62
C LYS A 109 8.54 -21.22 -10.97
N VAL A 110 7.29 -21.05 -10.53
CA VAL A 110 6.50 -22.05 -9.80
C VAL A 110 5.45 -22.66 -10.71
N GLU A 111 5.45 -23.99 -10.80
CA GLU A 111 4.37 -24.74 -11.44
C GLU A 111 3.21 -24.95 -10.44
N PHE A 112 1.97 -24.88 -10.96
CA PHE A 112 0.76 -24.99 -10.15
C PHE A 112 -0.08 -26.18 -10.61
N TYR A 113 -0.32 -27.12 -9.70
CA TYR A 113 -1.14 -28.32 -9.91
C TYR A 113 -2.36 -28.27 -8.97
N GLY A 114 -3.57 -28.38 -9.52
CA GLY A 114 -4.80 -28.37 -8.70
C GLY A 114 -5.10 -27.06 -7.95
N GLY A 115 -4.37 -25.98 -8.21
CA GLY A 115 -4.57 -24.67 -7.57
C GLY A 115 -3.48 -24.26 -6.56
N SER A 116 -2.64 -25.21 -6.12
CA SER A 116 -1.44 -24.94 -5.33
C SER A 116 -0.16 -25.21 -6.13
N GLY A 117 0.93 -24.58 -5.73
CA GLY A 117 2.29 -24.82 -6.22
C GLY A 117 3.26 -25.01 -5.06
N LYS A 118 4.54 -25.25 -5.37
CA LYS A 118 5.65 -25.32 -4.40
C LYS A 118 6.84 -24.53 -4.93
N GLY A 119 7.70 -24.05 -4.03
CA GLY A 119 8.98 -23.47 -4.42
C GLY A 119 9.96 -24.56 -4.85
N ASN A 120 11.05 -24.13 -5.48
CA ASN A 120 12.06 -25.02 -6.09
C ASN A 120 13.28 -25.25 -5.18
N ASN A 121 13.24 -24.77 -3.93
CA ASN A 121 14.30 -24.88 -2.92
C ASN A 121 13.74 -25.23 -1.53
N HIS A 122 14.60 -25.66 -0.59
CA HIS A 122 14.25 -26.03 0.79
C HIS A 122 13.21 -27.16 0.91
N LEU A 123 13.20 -28.10 -0.04
CA LEU A 123 12.24 -29.22 -0.10
C LEU A 123 12.56 -30.34 0.91
N ASP A 124 13.77 -30.33 1.46
CA ASP A 124 14.32 -31.23 2.48
C ASP A 124 14.23 -30.64 3.89
N GLU A 125 14.20 -29.32 4.02
CA GLU A 125 14.12 -28.61 5.31
C GLU A 125 12.70 -28.52 5.88
N GLY A 126 11.67 -28.83 5.07
CA GLY A 126 10.28 -28.60 5.44
C GLY A 126 9.28 -28.85 4.31
N THR A 127 8.04 -28.43 4.55
CA THR A 127 6.91 -28.60 3.63
C THR A 127 6.09 -27.33 3.56
N GLY A 128 5.60 -26.95 2.38
CA GLY A 128 4.74 -25.78 2.21
C GLY A 128 3.88 -25.85 0.97
N ASN A 129 3.01 -24.85 0.83
CA ASN A 129 2.13 -24.61 -0.31
C ASN A 129 2.21 -23.15 -0.74
N ILE A 130 2.10 -22.93 -2.05
CA ILE A 130 1.92 -21.63 -2.68
C ILE A 130 0.51 -21.60 -3.25
N TYR A 131 -0.36 -20.73 -2.76
CA TYR A 131 -1.70 -20.51 -3.29
C TYR A 131 -1.71 -19.26 -4.18
N ARG A 132 -2.65 -19.23 -5.12
CA ARG A 132 -2.86 -18.10 -6.04
C ARG A 132 -4.31 -17.64 -5.97
N PHE A 133 -4.51 -16.34 -5.84
CA PHE A 133 -5.82 -15.71 -5.73
C PHE A 133 -5.91 -14.53 -6.70
N ASP A 134 -7.12 -14.23 -7.17
CA ASP A 134 -7.47 -12.84 -7.51
C ASP A 134 -7.90 -12.11 -6.22
N LEU A 135 -8.31 -10.84 -6.33
CA LEU A 135 -8.71 -10.08 -5.15
C LEU A 135 -9.91 -10.70 -4.42
N ALA A 136 -10.92 -11.17 -5.16
CA ALA A 136 -12.15 -11.70 -4.58
C ALA A 136 -11.87 -13.00 -3.81
N GLY A 137 -11.05 -13.89 -4.39
CA GLY A 137 -10.59 -15.11 -3.72
C GLY A 137 -9.73 -14.82 -2.48
N ALA A 138 -8.92 -13.75 -2.49
CA ALA A 138 -8.14 -13.36 -1.31
C ALA A 138 -9.03 -12.84 -0.16
N GLU A 139 -10.05 -12.03 -0.47
CA GLU A 139 -11.06 -11.58 0.51
C GLU A 139 -11.90 -12.75 1.06
N GLU A 140 -12.27 -13.71 0.22
CA GLU A 140 -12.96 -14.94 0.64
C GLU A 140 -12.08 -15.80 1.55
N HIS A 141 -10.81 -15.99 1.19
CA HIS A 141 -9.86 -16.74 2.00
C HIS A 141 -9.61 -16.10 3.37
N ILE A 142 -9.51 -14.77 3.45
CA ILE A 142 -9.43 -14.03 4.74
C ILE A 142 -10.66 -14.29 5.61
N LYS A 143 -11.87 -14.31 5.03
CA LYS A 143 -13.10 -14.62 5.78
C LYS A 143 -13.10 -16.05 6.30
N TRP A 144 -12.65 -17.01 5.48
CA TRP A 144 -12.51 -18.41 5.88
C TRP A 144 -11.49 -18.59 7.03
N LEU A 145 -10.33 -17.92 6.94
CA LEU A 145 -9.31 -17.89 8.01
C LEU A 145 -9.83 -17.27 9.32
N GLY A 146 -10.89 -16.47 9.27
CA GLY A 146 -11.57 -15.93 10.45
C GLY A 146 -12.41 -16.95 11.24
N GLY A 147 -12.64 -18.15 10.69
CA GLY A 147 -13.31 -19.25 11.38
C GLY A 147 -12.44 -19.91 12.47
N THR A 148 -13.02 -20.88 13.18
CA THR A 148 -12.30 -21.67 14.19
C THR A 148 -11.16 -22.46 13.53
N ALA A 149 -9.94 -22.20 13.96
CA ALA A 149 -8.76 -22.92 13.51
C ALA A 149 -8.75 -24.37 14.04
N ASN A 150 -8.35 -25.32 13.20
CA ASN A 150 -8.22 -26.72 13.62
C ASN A 150 -6.96 -26.86 14.48
N TYR A 151 -7.10 -27.33 15.72
CA TYR A 151 -5.97 -27.50 16.62
C TYR A 151 -5.03 -28.62 16.16
N SER A 152 -3.73 -28.34 16.15
CA SER A 152 -2.64 -29.27 15.88
C SER A 152 -1.83 -29.46 17.17
N PRO A 153 -1.82 -30.67 17.77
CA PRO A 153 -1.05 -30.92 18.99
C PRO A 153 0.47 -30.86 18.74
N ASP A 154 0.91 -31.23 17.54
CA ASP A 154 2.32 -31.24 17.12
C ASP A 154 2.65 -29.99 16.27
N GLY A 155 2.32 -28.82 16.81
CA GLY A 155 2.41 -27.54 16.12
C GLY A 155 3.83 -27.18 15.64
N ARG A 156 4.09 -27.40 14.35
CA ARG A 156 5.38 -27.13 13.67
C ARG A 156 5.78 -25.64 13.58
N PRO A 157 7.08 -25.31 13.44
CA PRO A 157 7.53 -23.96 13.15
C PRO A 157 7.10 -23.55 11.75
N PHE A 158 6.55 -22.34 11.58
CA PHE A 158 5.97 -21.89 10.30
C PHE A 158 6.37 -20.47 9.90
N GLY A 159 6.22 -20.15 8.62
CA GLY A 159 6.37 -18.81 8.07
C GLY A 159 5.38 -18.54 6.96
N VAL A 160 4.97 -17.27 6.85
CA VAL A 160 4.01 -16.82 5.83
C VAL A 160 4.56 -15.64 5.07
N ALA A 161 4.40 -15.65 3.74
CA ALA A 161 4.72 -14.52 2.89
C ALA A 161 3.67 -14.32 1.79
N THR A 162 3.59 -13.09 1.28
CA THR A 162 2.76 -12.77 0.13
C THR A 162 3.55 -11.98 -0.92
N ALA A 163 3.23 -12.24 -2.18
CA ALA A 163 3.75 -11.55 -3.36
C ALA A 163 2.63 -11.29 -4.38
N THR A 164 2.91 -10.52 -5.43
CA THR A 164 1.93 -10.22 -6.48
C THR A 164 2.61 -10.15 -7.84
N LYS A 165 1.93 -10.66 -8.87
CA LYS A 165 2.28 -10.45 -10.28
C LYS A 165 1.01 -10.05 -11.02
N HIS A 166 0.99 -8.87 -11.62
CA HIS A 166 -0.22 -8.27 -12.21
C HIS A 166 -1.38 -8.27 -11.18
N SER A 167 -2.53 -8.87 -11.48
CA SER A 167 -3.66 -9.02 -10.54
C SER A 167 -3.66 -10.32 -9.72
N THR A 168 -2.64 -11.18 -9.84
CA THR A 168 -2.55 -12.41 -9.06
C THR A 168 -1.80 -12.16 -7.75
N ILE A 169 -2.45 -12.45 -6.63
CA ILE A 169 -1.88 -12.44 -5.29
C ILE A 169 -1.43 -13.88 -4.98
N PHE A 170 -0.17 -14.02 -4.55
CA PHE A 170 0.37 -15.28 -4.07
C PHE A 170 0.45 -15.26 -2.55
N LEU A 171 0.00 -16.34 -1.92
CA LEU A 171 0.18 -16.63 -0.49
C LEU A 171 1.06 -17.86 -0.37
N VAL A 172 2.08 -17.80 0.49
CA VAL A 172 2.92 -18.94 0.81
C VAL A 172 2.82 -19.25 2.29
N GLU A 173 2.55 -20.52 2.58
CA GLU A 173 2.69 -21.14 3.88
C GLU A 173 3.85 -22.13 3.81
N TYR A 174 4.82 -22.02 4.71
CA TYR A 174 5.93 -22.95 4.80
C TYR A 174 6.13 -23.38 6.26
N PHE A 175 6.32 -24.68 6.47
CA PHE A 175 6.52 -25.31 7.77
C PHE A 175 7.85 -26.06 7.77
N LEU A 176 8.70 -25.81 8.76
CA LEU A 176 9.90 -26.61 8.97
C LEU A 176 9.54 -28.02 9.47
N ASN A 177 10.46 -28.97 9.26
CA ASN A 177 10.39 -30.32 9.83
C ASN A 177 10.69 -30.32 11.34
#